data_AF-A0A969G4M6-F1
#
_entry.id   AF-A0A969G4M6-F1
#
_cell.length_a   1.000
_cell.length_b   1.000
_cell.length_c   1.000
_cell.angle_alpha   90.00
_cell.angle_beta   90.00
_cell.angle_gamma   90.00
#
_symmetry.space_group_name_H-M   'P 1'
#
loop_
_entity.id
_entity.type
_entity.pdbx_description
1 polymer ?
#
loop_
_entity_poly.entity_id
_entity_poly.type
_entity_poly.pdbx_seq_one_letter_code
_entity_poly.pdbx_strand_id
1 'polypeptide(L)' 'MILSLSTPAIMDIKLILAALSGLFIVSALFFATKNGFYDTDNYHGNGTAH' A
#
# COMPACT_ATOMS: atom_id res chain seq x y z
N MET A 1 -29.94 5.93 36.59
CA MET A 1 -28.69 6.30 35.90
C MET A 1 -28.12 5.02 35.29
N ILE A 2 -28.65 4.60 34.14
CA ILE A 2 -28.17 3.40 33.44
C ILE A 2 -27.18 3.90 32.39
N LEU A 3 -25.95 3.42 32.52
CA LEU A 3 -24.78 3.76 31.71
C LEU A 3 -25.11 3.49 30.23
N SER A 4 -25.18 4.55 29.41
CA SER A 4 -25.20 4.41 27.96
C SER A 4 -23.85 3.85 27.53
N LEU A 5 -23.84 2.55 27.23
CA LEU A 5 -22.67 1.87 26.69
C LEU A 5 -22.39 2.48 25.32
N SER A 6 -21.37 3.34 25.22
CA SER A 6 -20.91 3.90 23.95
C SER A 6 -20.49 2.73 23.07
N THR A 7 -21.25 2.47 22.00
CA THR A 7 -20.86 1.51 20.98
C THR A 7 -19.49 1.94 20.46
N PRO A 8 -18.46 1.07 20.42
CA PRO A 8 -17.21 1.44 19.78
C PRO A 8 -17.54 1.79 18.32
N ALA A 9 -17.11 2.95 17.86
CA ALA A 9 -17.26 3.34 16.46
C ALA A 9 -16.56 2.27 15.61
N ILE A 10 -17.34 1.38 14.99
CA ILE A 10 -16.82 0.45 14.01
C ILE A 10 -16.43 1.31 12.80
N MET A 11 -15.11 1.47 12.56
CA MET A 11 -14.65 2.19 11.38
C MET A 11 -15.22 1.50 10.13
N ASP A 12 -15.86 2.30 9.28
CA ASP A 12 -16.44 1.80 8.04
C ASP A 12 -15.33 1.18 7.18
N ILE A 13 -15.48 -0.10 6.85
CA ILE A 13 -14.53 -0.84 6.02
C ILE A 13 -14.31 -0.16 4.67
N LYS A 14 -15.32 0.53 4.13
CA LYS A 14 -15.19 1.30 2.88
C LYS A 14 -14.21 2.45 3.03
N LEU A 15 -14.23 3.12 4.19
CA LEU A 15 -13.32 4.22 4.49
C LEU A 15 -11.88 3.71 4.67
N ILE A 16 -11.70 2.60 5.39
CA ILE A 16 -10.38 1.97 5.57
C ILE A 16 -9.81 1.56 4.20
N LEU A 17 -10.61 0.90 3.37
CA LEU A 17 -10.19 0.49 2.03
C LEU A 17 -9.80 1.70 1.17
N ALA A 18 -10.62 2.76 1.14
CA ALA A 18 -10.30 3.96 0.39
C ALA A 18 -8.98 4.61 0.83
N ALA A 19 -8.76 4.72 2.15
CA ALA A 19 -7.54 5.30 2.70
C ALA A 19 -6.30 4.43 2.37
N LEU A 20 -6.39 3.12 2.56
CA LEU A 20 -5.29 2.20 2.26
C LEU A 20 -5.00 2.10 0.76
N SER A 21 -6.01 2.15 -0.10
CA SER A 21 -5.81 2.22 -1.55
C SER A 21 -5.08 3.48 -1.96
N GLY A 22 -5.45 4.65 -1.42
CA GLY A 22 -4.74 5.90 -1.66
C GLY A 22 -3.27 5.81 -1.24
N LEU A 23 -3.02 5.31 -0.02
CA LEU A 23 -1.66 5.10 0.49
C LEU A 23 -0.87 4.12 -0.37
N PHE A 24 -1.49 3.01 -0.78
CA PHE A 24 -0.88 1.99 -1.63
C PHE A 24 -0.48 2.58 -2.98
N ILE A 25 -1.36 3.34 -3.65
CA ILE A 25 -1.09 3.93 -4.96
C ILE A 25 0.11 4.88 -4.88
N VAL A 26 0.11 5.82 -3.93
CA VAL A 26 1.21 6.77 -3.76
C VAL A 26 2.52 6.05 -3.44
N SER A 27 2.47 5.04 -2.56
CA SER A 27 3.65 4.24 -2.21
C SER A 27 4.16 3.43 -3.39
N ALA A 28 3.29 2.79 -4.16
CA ALA A 28 3.64 2.02 -5.33
C ALA A 28 4.32 2.90 -6.38
N LEU A 29 3.78 4.09 -6.65
CA LEU A 29 4.40 5.06 -7.56
C LEU A 29 5.75 5.53 -7.04
N PHE A 30 5.89 5.80 -5.73
CA PHE A 30 7.17 6.18 -5.14
C PHE A 30 8.22 5.06 -5.29
N PHE A 31 7.90 3.84 -4.88
CA PHE A 31 8.84 2.71 -4.93
C PHE A 31 9.14 2.26 -6.35
N ALA A 32 8.23 2.43 -7.31
CA ALA A 32 8.50 2.18 -8.73
C ALA A 32 9.66 3.03 -9.28
N THR A 33 9.90 4.22 -8.71
CA THR A 33 11.04 5.07 -9.08
C THR A 33 12.34 4.73 -8.37
N LYS A 34 12.28 3.87 -7.35
CA LYS A 34 13.41 3.48 -6.50
C LYS A 34 13.90 2.08 -6.88
N ASN A 35 14.21 1.90 -8.15
CA ASN A 35 14.80 0.68 -8.65
C ASN A 35 16.30 0.59 -8.30
N GLY A 36 16.87 -0.60 -8.38
CA GLY A 36 18.26 -0.86 -8.01
C GLY A 36 18.91 -1.83 -8.98
N PHE A 37 18.95 -3.11 -8.61
CA PHE A 37 19.68 -4.15 -9.33
C PHE A 37 19.40 -4.17 -10.85
N TYR A 38 18.14 -4.03 -11.26
CA TYR A 38 17.70 -4.07 -12.66
C TYR A 38 18.24 -2.92 -13.54
N ASP A 39 18.70 -1.81 -12.94
CA ASP A 39 19.29 -0.67 -13.65
C ASP A 39 20.82 -0.65 -13.58
N THR A 40 21.44 -1.73 -13.11
CA THR A 40 22.90 -1.83 -13.00
C THR A 40 23.51 -2.61 -14.15
N ASP A 41 24.79 -2.35 -14.44
CA ASP A 41 25.57 -3.12 -15.42
C ASP A 41 25.71 -4.61 -15.05
N ASN A 42 25.42 -4.98 -13.80
CA ASN A 42 25.44 -6.38 -13.35
C ASN A 42 24.17 -7.14 -13.76
N TYR A 43 23.15 -6.45 -14.27
CA TYR A 43 21.92 -7.06 -14.75
C TYR A 43 22.04 -7.41 -16.24
N HIS A 44 22.00 -8.71 -16.52
CA HIS A 44 22.17 -9.25 -17.87
C HIS A 44 20.87 -9.85 -18.46
N GLY A 45 19.74 -9.67 -17.78
CA GLY A 45 18.44 -10.17 -18.20
C GLY A 45 17.58 -9.10 -18.89
N ASN A 46 16.38 -9.48 -19.31
CA ASN A 46 15.36 -8.59 -19.90
C ASN A 46 14.16 -8.32 -18.97
N GLY A 47 14.25 -8.72 -17.70
CA GLY A 47 13.18 -8.61 -16.71
C GLY A 47 12.33 -9.87 -16.54
N THR A 48 12.61 -10.96 -17.26
CA THR A 48 11.80 -12.18 -17.20
C THR A 48 12.61 -13.40 -16.76
N ALA A 49 11.92 -14.41 -16.23
CA ALA A 49 12.47 -15.76 -16.18
C ALA A 49 12.51 -16.32 -17.61
N HIS A 50 13.59 -17.03 -17.95
CA HIS A 50 13.73 -17.78 -19.19
C HIS A 50 13.34 -19.25 -18.95
#